data_AF-A0A6L4ZUG7-F1
#
_entry.id   AF-A0A6L4ZUG7-F1
#
_cell.length_a   1.000
_cell.length_b   1.000
_cell.length_c   1.000
_cell.angle_alpha   90.00
_cell.angle_beta   90.00
_cell.angle_gamma   90.00
#
_symmetry.space_group_name_H-M   'P 1'
#
loop_
_entity.id
_entity.type
_entity.pdbx_description
1 polymer ?
#
loop_
_entity_poly.entity_id
_entity_poly.type
_entity_poly.pdbx_seq_one_letter_code
_entity_poly.pdbx_strand_id
1 'polypeptide(L)'
;FQGETKAQNLTLSKVKDGFTLGKTRFYPINPSPNGLKLNGFYLFKSFTNISDGVSGGITGSVNGERAIAFDLNGNFVANNFVGLNASGSSAAITSSSKGSKEGKYQINGNTLTLTYSNGQQEELSFFIYPENEQESRPGVIVIGGVSYLLRN
;
A
#
# COMPACT_ATOMS: atom_id res chain seq x y z
N PHE A 1 -10.50 -3.89 37.26
CA PHE A 1 -9.70 -4.65 36.28
C PHE A 1 -8.33 -4.01 36.17
N GLN A 2 -7.32 -4.58 36.81
CA GLN A 2 -5.94 -4.10 36.76
C GLN A 2 -5.20 -5.04 35.80
N GLY A 3 -5.02 -4.60 34.56
CA GLY A 3 -4.27 -5.35 33.56
C GLY A 3 -2.78 -5.12 33.78
N GLU A 4 -2.11 -6.05 34.46
CA GLU A 4 -0.65 -6.08 34.47
C GLU A 4 -0.15 -6.31 33.04
N THR A 5 0.42 -5.26 32.43
CA THR A 5 1.09 -5.40 31.14
C THR A 5 2.45 -6.02 31.40
N LYS A 6 2.55 -7.35 31.31
CA LYS A 6 3.83 -8.06 31.42
C LYS A 6 4.75 -7.59 30.29
N ALA A 7 5.79 -6.83 30.65
CA ALA A 7 6.82 -6.44 29.69
C ALA A 7 7.49 -7.71 29.11
N GLN A 8 7.36 -7.92 27.81
CA GLN A 8 8.09 -8.98 27.11
C GLN A 8 9.39 -8.42 26.54
N ASN A 9 10.51 -9.02 26.93
CA ASN A 9 11.80 -8.73 26.30
C ASN A 9 11.84 -9.41 24.93
N LEU A 10 11.70 -8.63 23.87
CA LEU A 10 11.86 -9.09 22.49
C LEU A 10 13.33 -8.91 22.07
N THR A 11 13.95 -9.98 21.58
CA THR A 11 15.32 -9.91 21.06
C THR A 11 15.32 -9.28 19.67
N LEU A 12 16.09 -8.20 19.48
CA LEU A 12 16.38 -7.64 18.17
C LEU A 12 17.63 -8.32 17.60
N SER A 13 17.51 -9.03 16.47
CA SER A 13 18.64 -9.72 15.82
C SER A 13 18.77 -9.32 14.36
N LYS A 14 20.00 -9.07 13.88
CA LYS A 14 20.26 -8.86 12.45
C LYS A 14 20.22 -10.20 11.71
N VAL A 15 19.61 -10.23 10.54
CA VAL A 15 19.63 -11.37 9.61
C VAL A 15 20.12 -10.91 8.24
N LYS A 16 20.41 -11.85 7.33
CA LYS A 16 21.01 -11.57 6.00
C LYS A 16 20.29 -10.44 5.25
N ASP A 17 18.97 -10.45 5.25
CA ASP A 17 18.13 -9.54 4.46
C ASP A 17 17.27 -8.62 5.33
N GLY A 18 17.67 -8.33 6.58
CA GLY A 18 16.91 -7.46 7.47
C GLY A 18 17.19 -7.68 8.96
N PHE A 19 16.14 -7.61 9.78
CA PHE A 19 16.21 -7.90 11.21
C PHE A 19 15.00 -8.68 11.70
N THR A 20 15.14 -9.35 12.83
CA THR A 20 14.03 -9.98 13.54
C THR A 20 13.83 -9.30 14.88
N LEU A 21 12.57 -9.15 15.29
CA LEU A 21 12.18 -8.77 16.64
C LEU A 21 11.38 -9.92 17.23
N GLY A 22 12.00 -10.72 18.09
CA GLY A 22 11.46 -12.02 18.51
C GLY A 22 11.33 -12.99 17.32
N LYS A 23 10.09 -13.37 16.98
CA LYS A 23 9.79 -14.28 15.84
C LYS A 23 9.41 -13.53 14.55
N THR A 24 9.22 -12.22 14.63
CA THR A 24 8.79 -11.42 13.48
C THR A 24 10.01 -10.97 12.70
N ARG A 25 10.00 -11.16 11.38
CA ARG A 25 11.04 -10.67 10.48
C ARG A 25 10.60 -9.36 9.82
N PHE A 26 11.52 -8.42 9.75
CA PHE A 26 11.39 -7.13 9.09
C PHE A 26 12.40 -7.05 7.96
N TYR A 27 11.94 -6.53 6.83
CA TYR A 27 12.76 -6.30 5.66
C TYR A 27 12.97 -4.80 5.47
N PRO A 28 14.18 -4.35 5.08
CA PRO A 28 14.35 -3.00 4.58
C PRO A 28 13.53 -2.87 3.30
N ILE A 29 12.92 -1.70 3.16
CA ILE A 29 12.23 -1.33 1.93
C ILE A 29 13.27 -0.62 1.06
N ASN A 30 13.67 -1.24 -0.05
CA ASN A 30 14.53 -0.55 -1.01
C ASN A 30 13.69 0.36 -1.91
N PRO A 31 14.29 1.43 -2.46
CA PRO A 31 13.67 2.20 -3.53
C PRO A 31 13.43 1.32 -4.75
N SER A 32 12.23 1.39 -5.35
CA SER A 32 11.98 0.74 -6.63
C SER A 32 12.84 1.38 -7.73
N PRO A 33 13.23 0.64 -8.77
CA PRO A 33 13.93 1.22 -9.91
C PRO A 33 13.17 2.43 -10.49
N ASN A 34 13.90 3.51 -10.79
CA ASN A 34 13.29 4.68 -11.40
C ASN A 34 12.68 4.31 -12.76
N GLY A 35 11.43 4.73 -12.97
CA GLY A 35 10.68 4.41 -14.19
C GLY A 35 10.14 3.00 -14.26
N LEU A 36 10.09 2.26 -13.13
CA LEU A 36 9.43 0.95 -13.06
C LEU A 36 8.05 1.01 -13.72
N LYS A 37 7.80 0.06 -14.63
CA LYS A 37 6.52 -0.11 -15.33
C LYS A 37 5.80 -1.32 -14.77
N LEU A 38 4.63 -1.07 -14.20
CA LEU A 38 3.70 -2.08 -13.75
C LEU A 38 2.75 -2.48 -14.86
N ASN A 39 2.33 -3.73 -14.82
CA ASN A 39 1.29 -4.27 -15.67
C ASN A 39 0.33 -5.09 -14.83
N GLY A 40 -0.97 -4.91 -15.05
CA GLY A 40 -2.01 -5.75 -14.47
C GLY A 40 -3.01 -4.98 -13.63
N PHE A 41 -3.99 -5.75 -13.15
CA PHE A 41 -5.11 -5.27 -12.36
C PHE A 41 -4.89 -5.63 -10.90
N TYR A 42 -4.94 -4.63 -10.02
CA TYR A 42 -4.63 -4.78 -8.61
C TYR A 42 -5.87 -4.44 -7.80
N LEU A 43 -6.33 -5.39 -6.98
CA LEU A 43 -7.48 -5.21 -6.11
C LEU A 43 -7.01 -5.02 -4.67
N PHE A 44 -7.56 -4.01 -4.02
CA PHE A 44 -7.46 -3.84 -2.59
C PHE A 44 -8.06 -5.04 -1.84
N LYS A 45 -7.30 -5.59 -0.90
CA LYS A 45 -7.85 -6.46 0.14
C LYS A 45 -7.48 -5.92 1.51
N SER A 46 -8.46 -5.34 2.20
CA SER A 46 -8.36 -5.09 3.64
C SER A 46 -8.60 -6.41 4.38
N PHE A 47 -7.55 -7.04 4.90
CA PHE A 47 -7.69 -8.00 5.99
C PHE A 47 -7.45 -7.27 7.31
N THR A 48 -8.50 -6.69 7.89
CA THR A 48 -8.50 -6.36 9.32
C THR A 48 -9.03 -7.57 10.09
N ASN A 49 -8.12 -8.48 10.49
CA ASN A 49 -8.39 -9.35 11.63
C ASN A 49 -8.29 -8.49 12.89
N ILE A 50 -9.39 -7.82 13.27
CA ILE A 50 -9.58 -7.36 14.64
C ILE A 50 -10.21 -8.52 15.41
N SER A 51 -9.38 -9.49 15.77
CA SER A 51 -9.71 -10.42 16.85
C SER A 51 -9.38 -9.73 18.17
N ASP A 52 -10.30 -8.89 18.65
CA ASP A 52 -10.42 -8.60 20.08
C ASP A 52 -11.87 -8.19 20.39
N GLY A 53 -12.69 -9.21 20.68
CA GLY A 53 -13.52 -9.29 21.89
C GLY A 53 -14.46 -8.16 22.33
N VAL A 54 -14.70 -7.10 21.56
CA VAL A 54 -15.64 -6.03 21.96
C VAL A 54 -16.94 -6.17 21.19
N SER A 55 -17.92 -6.77 21.88
CA SER A 55 -19.34 -6.68 21.53
C SER A 55 -19.76 -5.21 21.44
N GLY A 56 -20.10 -4.76 20.24
CA GLY A 56 -20.79 -3.49 20.03
C GLY A 56 -20.06 -2.46 19.16
N GLY A 57 -20.52 -2.34 17.91
CA GLY A 57 -20.62 -1.04 17.25
C GLY A 57 -19.37 -0.51 16.55
N ILE A 58 -19.12 -0.99 15.34
CA ILE A 58 -19.25 -0.29 14.05
C ILE A 58 -18.49 -1.19 13.06
N THR A 59 -19.21 -2.16 12.50
CA THR A 59 -18.77 -2.89 11.32
C THR A 59 -18.92 -1.98 10.11
N GLY A 60 -18.05 -0.98 10.02
CA GLY A 60 -17.89 -0.15 8.82
C GLY A 60 -17.16 -0.93 7.74
N SER A 61 -17.76 -2.02 7.26
CA SER A 61 -17.28 -2.72 6.08
C SER A 61 -17.48 -1.80 4.88
N VAL A 62 -16.41 -1.10 4.49
CA VAL A 62 -16.39 -0.27 3.29
C VAL A 62 -16.29 -1.20 2.07
N ASN A 63 -17.41 -1.87 1.75
CA ASN A 63 -17.60 -2.67 0.53
C ASN A 63 -17.67 -1.75 -0.70
N GLY A 64 -16.57 -1.07 -1.00
CA GLY A 64 -16.30 -0.54 -2.33
C GLY A 64 -15.04 -1.23 -2.82
N GLU A 65 -15.16 -2.11 -3.81
CA GLU A 65 -13.99 -2.69 -4.47
C GLU A 65 -13.07 -1.57 -4.95
N ARG A 66 -11.93 -1.39 -4.29
CA ARG A 66 -10.90 -0.44 -4.73
C ARG A 66 -9.96 -1.18 -5.64
N ALA A 67 -9.85 -0.71 -6.87
CA ALA A 67 -9.02 -1.38 -7.87
C ALA A 67 -8.21 -0.35 -8.65
N ILE A 68 -7.01 -0.74 -9.05
CA ILE A 68 -6.17 0.05 -9.94
C ILE A 68 -5.54 -0.87 -10.99
N ALA A 69 -5.70 -0.51 -12.26
CA ALA A 69 -5.04 -1.14 -13.39
C ALA A 69 -3.85 -0.29 -13.80
N PHE A 70 -2.73 -0.92 -14.10
CA PHE A 70 -1.56 -0.29 -14.69
C PHE A 70 -1.20 -0.96 -16.02
N ASP A 71 -0.66 -0.19 -16.96
CA ASP A 71 -0.04 -0.71 -18.16
C ASP A 71 1.44 -0.32 -18.30
N LEU A 72 2.13 -1.01 -19.21
CA LEU A 72 3.55 -0.78 -19.47
C LEU A 72 3.84 0.57 -20.13
N ASN A 73 2.82 1.24 -20.67
CA ASN A 73 2.95 2.57 -21.27
C ASN A 73 2.92 3.69 -20.22
N GLY A 74 2.71 3.36 -18.94
CA GLY A 74 2.60 4.35 -17.88
C GLY A 74 1.20 4.93 -17.73
N ASN A 75 0.14 4.23 -18.17
CA ASN A 75 -1.25 4.61 -17.91
C ASN A 75 -1.80 3.87 -16.70
N PHE A 76 -2.76 4.50 -16.02
CA PHE A 76 -3.54 3.83 -14.98
C PHE A 76 -5.04 4.12 -15.13
N VAL A 77 -5.84 3.20 -14.62
CA VAL A 77 -7.29 3.36 -14.42
C VAL A 77 -7.61 2.90 -12.99
N ALA A 78 -8.25 3.76 -12.20
CA ALA A 78 -8.55 3.53 -10.80
C ALA A 78 -10.05 3.66 -10.52
N ASN A 79 -10.61 2.69 -9.79
CA ASN A 79 -11.98 2.71 -9.29
C ASN A 79 -11.95 2.86 -7.76
N ASN A 80 -12.69 3.84 -7.22
CA ASN A 80 -12.84 4.08 -5.77
C ASN A 80 -11.51 4.20 -4.99
N PHE A 81 -10.56 4.96 -5.51
CA PHE A 81 -9.24 5.15 -4.89
C PHE A 81 -9.26 6.14 -3.72
N VAL A 82 -8.63 5.76 -2.60
CA VAL A 82 -8.30 6.64 -1.47
C VAL A 82 -6.79 6.64 -1.32
N GLY A 83 -6.17 7.79 -1.57
CA GLY A 83 -4.74 8.00 -1.41
C GLY A 83 -4.40 8.52 -0.02
N LEU A 84 -3.30 8.02 0.56
CA LEU A 84 -2.63 8.68 1.67
C LEU A 84 -1.47 9.49 1.09
N ASN A 85 -1.57 10.82 1.14
CA ASN A 85 -0.44 11.70 0.81
C ASN A 85 0.53 11.68 1.99
N ALA A 86 1.76 11.25 1.73
CA ALA A 86 2.85 11.24 2.70
C ALA A 86 3.92 12.28 2.30
N SER A 87 3.51 13.54 2.18
CA SER A 87 4.40 14.67 1.95
C SER A 87 4.19 15.71 3.06
N GLY A 88 5.11 15.72 4.03
CA GLY A 88 5.09 16.61 5.21
C GLY A 88 4.47 15.97 6.45
N SER A 89 4.83 16.48 7.65
CA SER A 89 4.51 15.96 9.00
C SER A 89 3.02 15.89 9.37
N SER A 90 2.12 15.69 8.42
CA SER A 90 0.69 15.50 8.61
C SER A 90 0.17 14.63 7.46
N ALA A 91 -0.04 13.34 7.72
CA ALA A 91 -0.66 12.43 6.77
C ALA A 91 -2.11 12.85 6.53
N ALA A 92 -2.37 13.49 5.39
CA ALA A 92 -3.73 13.85 4.98
C ALA A 92 -4.33 12.71 4.14
N ILE A 93 -5.49 12.21 4.58
CA ILE A 93 -6.26 11.21 3.84
C ILE A 93 -7.08 11.94 2.78
N THR A 94 -6.76 11.75 1.50
CA THR A 94 -7.55 12.32 0.40
C THR A 94 -8.55 11.26 -0.09
N SER A 95 -9.82 11.42 0.27
CA SER A 95 -10.92 10.60 -0.26
C SER A 95 -11.45 11.23 -1.54
N SER A 96 -11.41 10.52 -2.67
CA SER A 96 -12.00 11.00 -3.91
C SER A 96 -13.28 10.24 -4.27
N SER A 97 -14.31 10.98 -4.69
CA SER A 97 -15.68 10.50 -4.90
C SER A 97 -15.88 9.78 -6.24
N LYS A 98 -16.84 8.84 -6.20
CA LYS A 98 -17.36 7.91 -7.23
C LYS A 98 -17.16 8.35 -8.69
N GLY A 99 -16.22 7.70 -9.37
CA GLY A 99 -15.97 7.72 -10.81
C GLY A 99 -14.70 6.94 -11.13
N SER A 100 -14.65 6.26 -12.27
CA SER A 100 -13.38 5.69 -12.76
C SER A 100 -12.45 6.85 -13.10
N LYS A 101 -11.33 6.95 -12.38
CA LYS A 101 -10.29 7.95 -12.64
C LYS A 101 -9.21 7.33 -13.50
N GLU A 102 -8.67 8.09 -14.44
CA GLU A 102 -7.61 7.61 -15.33
C GLU A 102 -6.55 8.68 -15.54
N GLY A 103 -5.38 8.25 -15.99
CA GLY A 103 -4.28 9.15 -16.26
C GLY A 103 -2.95 8.45 -16.47
N LYS A 104 -1.87 9.18 -16.21
CA LYS A 104 -0.49 8.71 -16.28
C LYS A 104 0.05 8.43 -14.90
N TYR A 105 0.92 7.43 -14.78
CA TYR A 105 1.66 7.18 -13.56
C TYR A 105 3.16 7.17 -13.80
N GLN A 106 3.90 7.52 -12.75
CA GLN A 106 5.34 7.41 -12.69
C GLN A 106 5.76 6.88 -11.32
N ILE A 107 6.70 5.93 -11.31
CA ILE A 107 7.30 5.40 -10.08
C ILE A 107 8.76 5.84 -10.06
N ASN A 108 9.15 6.56 -9.01
CA ASN A 108 10.53 6.96 -8.76
C ASN A 108 10.87 6.60 -7.32
N GLY A 109 11.73 5.59 -7.12
CA GLY A 109 12.08 5.09 -5.80
C GLY A 109 10.85 4.59 -5.03
N ASN A 110 10.47 5.32 -3.99
CA ASN A 110 9.36 4.97 -3.10
C ASN A 110 8.12 5.85 -3.29
N THR A 111 8.04 6.54 -4.41
CA THR A 111 6.96 7.47 -4.73
C THR A 111 6.27 7.05 -6.02
N LEU A 112 4.96 6.91 -5.95
CA LEU A 112 4.05 6.81 -7.08
C LEU A 112 3.40 8.18 -7.29
N THR A 113 3.66 8.77 -8.45
CA THR A 113 2.98 9.98 -8.91
C THR A 113 1.85 9.58 -9.86
N LEU A 114 0.64 10.03 -9.59
CA LEU A 114 -0.52 9.89 -10.47
C LEU A 114 -0.88 11.25 -11.05
N THR A 115 -0.86 11.37 -12.36
CA THR A 115 -1.31 12.56 -13.10
C THR A 115 -2.62 12.24 -13.79
N TYR A 116 -3.72 12.76 -13.25
CA TYR A 116 -5.07 12.53 -13.74
C TYR A 116 -5.36 13.30 -15.03
N SER A 117 -6.32 12.83 -15.82
CA SER A 117 -6.74 13.49 -17.07
C SER A 117 -7.25 14.93 -16.89
N ASN A 118 -7.72 15.28 -15.68
CA ASN A 118 -8.12 16.65 -15.32
C ASN A 118 -6.95 17.56 -14.91
N GLY A 119 -5.70 17.09 -15.04
CA GLY A 119 -4.49 17.82 -14.66
C GLY A 119 -4.15 17.79 -13.17
N GLN A 120 -4.97 17.16 -12.32
CA GLN A 120 -4.62 16.97 -10.91
C GLN A 120 -3.47 15.97 -10.78
N GLN A 121 -2.62 16.19 -9.78
CA GLN A 121 -1.52 15.30 -9.44
C GLN A 121 -1.65 14.84 -7.98
N GLU A 122 -1.39 13.55 -7.75
CA GLU A 122 -1.30 12.94 -6.42
C GLU A 122 0.05 12.22 -6.27
N GLU A 123 0.63 12.31 -5.08
CA GLU A 123 1.90 11.64 -4.75
C GLU A 123 1.73 10.71 -3.56
N LEU A 124 2.00 9.44 -3.80
CA LEU A 124 1.69 8.36 -2.87
C LEU A 124 2.96 7.60 -2.55
N SER A 125 3.06 7.09 -1.34
CA SER A 125 4.11 6.12 -1.02
C SER A 125 3.90 4.84 -1.85
N PHE A 126 4.99 4.27 -2.36
CA PHE A 126 4.97 3.08 -3.20
C PHE A 126 6.09 2.11 -2.83
N PHE A 127 5.71 0.85 -2.64
CA PHE A 127 6.64 -0.21 -2.30
C PHE A 127 6.19 -1.54 -2.92
N ILE A 128 7.18 -2.33 -3.29
CA ILE A 128 7.06 -3.74 -3.65
C ILE A 128 7.92 -4.55 -2.69
N TYR A 129 7.52 -5.80 -2.45
CA TYR A 129 8.34 -6.67 -1.60
C TYR A 129 9.68 -6.94 -2.29
N PRO A 130 10.79 -7.06 -1.52
CA PRO A 130 12.13 -7.21 -2.09
C PRO A 130 12.26 -8.33 -3.12
N GLU A 131 11.54 -9.44 -2.92
CA GLU A 131 11.50 -10.58 -3.84
C GLU A 131 10.87 -10.27 -5.20
N ASN A 132 10.11 -9.17 -5.32
CA ASN A 132 9.40 -8.78 -6.55
C ASN A 132 9.95 -7.49 -7.18
N GLU A 133 11.10 -6.97 -6.74
CA GLU A 133 11.62 -5.65 -7.15
C GLU A 133 11.84 -5.49 -8.67
N GLN A 134 12.05 -6.60 -9.37
CA GLN A 134 12.30 -6.61 -10.81
C GLN A 134 11.10 -7.09 -11.64
N GLU A 135 9.98 -7.39 -11.00
CA GLU A 135 8.80 -7.89 -11.68
C GLU A 135 7.95 -6.73 -12.21
N SER A 136 7.52 -6.83 -13.47
CA SER A 136 6.49 -5.92 -14.00
C SER A 136 5.08 -6.27 -13.49
N ARG A 137 4.90 -7.45 -12.89
CA ARG A 137 3.61 -7.94 -12.35
C ARG A 137 3.78 -8.50 -10.93
N PRO A 138 4.30 -7.70 -9.97
CA PRO A 138 4.48 -8.15 -8.60
C PRO A 138 3.14 -8.65 -8.03
N GLY A 139 3.16 -9.77 -7.29
CA GLY A 139 1.92 -10.34 -6.74
C GLY A 139 1.22 -9.41 -5.74
N VAL A 140 1.99 -8.56 -5.04
CA VAL A 140 1.49 -7.56 -4.09
C VAL A 140 2.23 -6.25 -4.29
N ILE A 141 1.47 -5.15 -4.29
CA ILE A 141 2.02 -3.79 -4.25
C ILE A 141 1.44 -3.04 -3.05
N VAL A 142 2.20 -2.10 -2.51
CA VAL A 142 1.73 -1.18 -1.46
C VAL A 142 1.69 0.22 -2.02
N ILE A 143 0.51 0.85 -1.98
CA ILE A 143 0.28 2.22 -2.43
C ILE A 143 -0.35 3.00 -1.28
N GLY A 144 0.25 4.12 -0.87
CA GLY A 144 -0.28 4.96 0.20
C GLY A 144 -0.49 4.17 1.49
N GLY A 145 0.43 3.27 1.85
CA GLY A 145 0.34 2.42 3.04
C GLY A 145 -0.70 1.28 2.96
N VAL A 146 -1.31 1.06 1.80
CA VAL A 146 -2.35 0.06 1.59
C VAL A 146 -1.90 -1.00 0.60
N SER A 147 -2.13 -2.28 0.93
CA SER A 147 -1.76 -3.41 0.08
C SER A 147 -2.83 -3.71 -0.97
N TYR A 148 -2.38 -3.93 -2.20
CA TYR A 148 -3.18 -4.38 -3.34
C TYR A 148 -2.60 -5.67 -3.90
N LEU A 149 -3.48 -6.62 -4.22
CA LEU A 149 -3.12 -7.92 -4.76
C LEU A 149 -3.35 -7.95 -6.27
N LEU A 150 -2.39 -8.49 -7.00
CA LEU A 150 -2.55 -8.77 -8.42
C LEU A 150 -3.73 -9.73 -8.63
N ARG A 151 -4.55 -9.43 -9.63
CA ARG A 151 -5.64 -10.26 -10.12
C ARG A 151 -5.31 -10.71 -11.54
N ASN A 152 -5.53 -12.01 -11.77
CA ASN A 152 -5.36 -12.65 -13.06
C ASN A 152 -6.65 -12.56 -13.87
#